data_AF-A0A9D5SV50-F1
#
_entry.id   AF-A0A9D5SV50-F1
#
_cell.length_a   1.000
_cell.length_b   1.000
_cell.length_c   1.000
_cell.angle_alpha   90.00
_cell.angle_beta   90.00
_cell.angle_gamma   90.00
#
_symmetry.space_group_name_H-M   'P 1'
#
loop_
_entity.id
_entity.type
_entity.pdbx_description
1 polymer ?
#
loop_
_entity_poly.entity_id
_entity_poly.type
_entity_poly.pdbx_seq_one_letter_code
_entity_poly.pdbx_strand_id
1 'polypeptide(L)'
;MPFELSGMAAKLFFTTAAAASSADVVSGSGVSGADVVSATDTAMGLIDRIKNIHLDTGDIIILALIIFALIMLGLELLRSNFVLSVNRKLIVMDSLPKNFDGTRVAVISDMHSMRYGEHNEELAKRIKREEPDYIMFVGDMGDAAKMDVNAFYDFLESIGEEIPIILVPGCDDLRLGSGSVHKNFAREVERAGAVILNNTCAEMVSGDQKLYIYGFCQPLSKKEDVPATKWNLGEVSDKDVPALLGACPGDAPVILLAHDPAPFPSYRQWGASLVLSGGCHGGIVRLPFIGGLLSPIGGAMPKYSAGHYELGGSQMYVTRGLSSSGGVRLFNSPEIAILTLVCPGSKIIPAAAEKINYTAIAGRQLRSVGEWFRSEGRSLKDLLDERLTQVRDFFSSLFGKKRSRFAVAADVQKRRSTYIAPKGRKKKPTRPKNEDEE
;
A
#
# COMPACT_ATOMS: atom_id res chain seq x y z
N MET A 1 -37.28 21.48 16.49
CA MET A 1 -37.07 20.75 17.76
C MET A 1 -35.58 20.79 18.07
N PRO A 2 -35.12 21.53 19.09
CA PRO A 2 -33.70 21.62 19.41
C PRO A 2 -33.26 20.29 20.05
N PHE A 3 -32.33 19.60 19.40
CA PHE A 3 -31.75 18.35 19.89
C PHE A 3 -30.83 18.62 21.09
N GLU A 4 -30.95 17.77 22.12
CA GLU A 4 -30.28 17.81 23.44
C GLU A 4 -28.75 17.61 23.39
N LEU A 5 -28.00 18.48 22.72
CA LEU A 5 -26.53 18.54 22.87
C LEU A 5 -26.09 19.03 24.26
N SER A 6 -26.97 19.72 24.99
CA SER A 6 -26.73 20.22 26.35
C SER A 6 -26.62 19.10 27.40
N GLY A 7 -27.38 18.01 27.24
CA GLY A 7 -27.43 16.92 28.21
C GLY A 7 -26.18 16.01 28.19
N MET A 8 -25.61 15.76 27.01
CA MET A 8 -24.40 14.92 26.88
C MET A 8 -23.14 15.66 27.30
N ALA A 9 -23.00 16.95 26.96
CA ALA A 9 -21.87 17.77 27.40
C ALA A 9 -21.86 17.96 28.93
N ALA A 10 -23.03 18.18 29.53
CA ALA A 10 -23.16 18.27 30.99
C ALA A 10 -22.79 16.95 31.70
N LYS A 11 -23.21 15.80 31.17
CA LYS A 11 -22.86 14.49 31.72
C LYS A 11 -21.37 14.18 31.62
N LEU A 12 -20.71 14.55 30.52
CA LEU A 12 -19.27 14.38 30.35
C LEU A 12 -18.46 15.28 31.30
N PHE A 13 -18.96 16.50 31.56
CA PHE A 13 -18.32 17.48 32.44
C PHE A 13 -18.37 17.05 33.92
N PHE A 14 -19.52 16.52 34.38
CA PHE A 14 -19.67 16.00 35.74
C PHE A 14 -18.80 14.77 36.00
N THR A 15 -18.63 13.87 35.01
CA THR A 15 -17.75 12.71 35.15
C THR A 15 -16.27 13.10 35.16
N THR A 16 -15.84 14.08 34.37
CA THR A 16 -14.46 14.59 34.42
C THR A 16 -14.16 15.39 35.69
N ALA A 17 -15.11 16.17 36.21
CA ALA A 17 -14.94 16.92 37.45
C ALA A 17 -14.89 15.98 38.68
N ALA A 18 -15.72 14.92 38.68
CA ALA A 18 -15.66 13.88 39.71
C ALA A 18 -14.36 13.07 39.66
N ALA A 19 -13.84 12.78 38.46
CA ALA A 19 -12.56 12.10 38.29
C ALA A 19 -11.37 12.94 38.79
N ALA A 20 -11.37 14.26 38.52
CA ALA A 20 -10.35 15.18 39.02
C ALA A 20 -10.39 15.32 40.56
N SER A 21 -11.59 15.43 41.14
CA SER A 21 -11.78 15.44 42.60
C SER A 21 -11.33 14.15 43.30
N SER A 22 -11.38 12.99 42.60
CA SER A 22 -10.91 11.72 43.15
C SER A 22 -9.40 11.49 42.99
N ALA A 23 -8.75 12.17 42.04
CA ALA A 23 -7.31 12.08 41.80
C ALA A 23 -6.48 12.89 42.82
N ASP A 24 -7.03 14.00 43.33
CA ASP A 24 -6.38 14.84 44.35
C ASP A 24 -6.24 14.16 45.73
N VAL A 25 -6.89 13.01 45.94
CA VAL A 25 -6.76 12.25 47.20
C VAL A 25 -5.59 11.24 47.16
N VAL A 26 -4.99 10.95 45.98
CA VAL A 26 -4.04 9.82 45.85
C VAL A 26 -2.64 10.19 45.36
N SER A 27 -2.39 11.38 44.79
CA SER A 27 -1.02 11.74 44.35
C SER A 27 -0.64 13.16 44.73
N GLY A 28 0.28 13.30 45.69
CA GLY A 28 0.84 14.57 46.16
C GLY A 28 1.73 15.28 45.12
N SER A 29 1.14 15.74 44.02
CA SER A 29 1.73 16.70 43.10
C SER A 29 0.92 17.99 43.12
N GLY A 30 1.54 19.07 43.58
CA GLY A 30 0.90 20.37 43.76
C GLY A 30 0.47 21.00 42.44
N VAL A 31 -0.78 20.78 42.06
CA VAL A 31 -1.53 21.66 41.15
C VAL A 31 -2.11 22.76 42.03
N SER A 32 -1.75 24.02 41.78
CA SER A 32 -2.30 25.11 42.59
C SER A 32 -3.79 25.28 42.26
N GLY A 33 -4.62 25.64 43.24
CA GLY A 33 -6.04 25.91 43.00
C GLY A 33 -6.28 26.97 41.91
N ALA A 34 -5.28 27.84 41.65
CA ALA A 34 -5.31 28.81 40.57
C ALA A 34 -5.21 28.19 39.17
N ASP A 35 -4.49 27.06 39.02
CA ASP A 35 -4.36 26.35 37.74
C ASP A 35 -5.66 25.65 37.36
N VAL A 36 -6.39 25.13 38.36
CA VAL A 36 -7.73 24.53 38.19
C VAL A 36 -8.78 25.60 37.86
N VAL A 37 -8.72 26.76 38.51
CA VAL A 37 -9.62 27.90 38.23
C VAL A 37 -9.35 28.47 36.82
N SER A 38 -8.09 28.62 36.42
CA SER A 38 -7.71 29.06 35.06
C SER A 38 -8.19 28.11 33.97
N ALA A 39 -8.07 26.80 34.19
CA ALA A 39 -8.56 25.79 33.25
C ALA A 39 -10.10 25.77 33.15
N THR A 40 -10.80 25.98 34.28
CA THR A 40 -12.27 26.03 34.31
C THR A 40 -12.82 27.31 33.67
N ASP A 41 -12.21 28.47 33.90
CA ASP A 41 -12.57 29.73 33.24
C ASP A 41 -12.34 29.67 31.72
N THR A 42 -11.25 29.04 31.29
CA THR A 42 -10.96 28.84 29.86
C THR A 42 -11.99 27.92 29.19
N ALA A 43 -12.39 26.85 29.88
CA ALA A 43 -13.42 25.92 29.40
C ALA A 43 -14.82 26.58 29.36
N MET A 44 -15.18 27.36 30.39
CA MET A 44 -16.43 28.12 30.45
C MET A 44 -16.49 29.18 29.35
N GLY A 45 -15.40 29.90 29.09
CA GLY A 45 -15.29 30.86 28.00
C GLY A 45 -15.40 30.22 26.60
N LEU A 46 -14.94 28.98 26.44
CA LEU A 46 -15.12 28.21 25.20
C LEU A 46 -16.58 27.77 25.02
N ILE A 47 -17.23 27.31 26.10
CA ILE A 47 -18.65 26.90 26.11
C ILE A 47 -19.55 28.09 25.78
N ASP A 48 -19.32 29.27 26.36
CA ASP A 48 -20.10 30.46 26.05
C ASP A 48 -19.86 30.97 24.62
N ARG A 49 -18.65 30.80 24.08
CA ARG A 49 -18.41 31.06 22.64
C ARG A 49 -19.17 30.09 21.74
N ILE A 50 -19.24 28.81 22.09
CA ILE A 50 -19.98 27.80 21.33
C ILE A 50 -21.49 28.04 21.40
N LYS A 51 -22.02 28.42 22.57
CA LYS A 51 -23.45 28.73 22.77
C LYS A 51 -23.92 29.94 21.97
N ASN A 52 -23.03 30.89 21.67
CA ASN A 52 -23.35 32.10 20.93
C ASN A 52 -23.20 31.97 19.41
N ILE A 53 -22.82 30.79 18.89
CA ILE A 53 -22.77 30.54 17.45
C ILE A 53 -24.22 30.44 16.93
N HIS A 54 -24.67 31.49 16.24
CA HIS A 54 -25.93 31.48 15.52
C HIS A 54 -25.68 30.90 14.12
N LEU A 55 -26.01 29.61 13.95
CA LEU A 55 -25.98 28.94 12.64
C LEU A 55 -27.29 29.24 11.92
N ASP A 56 -27.22 29.83 10.73
CA ASP A 56 -28.40 29.94 9.88
C ASP A 56 -28.73 28.59 9.20
N THR A 57 -29.83 28.53 8.44
CA THR A 57 -30.21 27.28 7.75
C THR A 57 -29.16 26.84 6.73
N GLY A 58 -28.44 27.78 6.11
CA GLY A 58 -27.34 27.50 5.20
C GLY A 58 -26.14 26.86 5.92
N ASP A 59 -25.77 27.40 7.07
CA ASP A 59 -24.69 26.85 7.91
C ASP A 59 -25.00 25.43 8.39
N ILE A 60 -26.26 25.16 8.76
CA ILE A 60 -26.70 23.81 9.15
C ILE A 60 -26.58 22.83 7.97
N ILE A 61 -26.97 23.25 6.76
CA ILE A 61 -26.85 22.42 5.56
C ILE A 61 -25.38 22.14 5.24
N ILE A 62 -24.52 23.16 5.29
CA ILE A 62 -23.07 23.00 5.05
C ILE A 62 -22.47 22.04 6.08
N LEU A 63 -22.79 22.22 7.36
CA LEU A 63 -22.31 21.33 8.43
C LEU A 63 -22.78 19.88 8.20
N ALA A 64 -24.04 19.69 7.83
CA ALA A 64 -24.58 18.37 7.52
C ALA A 64 -23.86 17.71 6.32
N LEU A 65 -23.56 18.47 5.27
CA LEU A 65 -22.79 17.99 4.11
C LEU A 65 -21.36 17.60 4.48
N ILE A 66 -20.69 18.39 5.32
CA ILE A 66 -19.34 18.08 5.82
C ILE A 66 -19.37 16.79 6.66
N ILE A 67 -20.30 16.67 7.60
CA ILE A 67 -20.45 15.46 8.42
C ILE A 67 -20.71 14.24 7.54
N PHE A 68 -21.62 14.37 6.56
CA PHE A 68 -21.90 13.31 5.60
C PHE A 68 -20.65 12.91 4.80
N ALA A 69 -19.88 13.88 4.29
CA ALA A 69 -18.64 13.60 3.56
C ALA A 69 -17.59 12.89 4.43
N LEU A 70 -17.46 13.27 5.71
CA LEU A 70 -16.55 12.60 6.65
C LEU A 70 -16.98 11.17 6.95
N ILE A 71 -18.29 10.92 7.11
CA ILE A 71 -18.83 9.56 7.27
C ILE A 71 -18.51 8.71 6.04
N MET A 72 -18.75 9.25 4.83
CA MET A 72 -18.45 8.55 3.58
C MET A 72 -16.96 8.25 3.41
N LEU A 73 -16.09 9.20 3.77
CA LEU A 73 -14.64 8.98 3.78
C LEU A 73 -14.24 7.90 4.78
N GLY A 74 -14.81 7.91 5.99
CA GLY A 74 -14.57 6.88 7.00
C GLY A 74 -14.98 5.49 6.52
N LEU A 75 -16.16 5.35 5.91
CA LEU A 75 -16.63 4.10 5.32
C LEU A 75 -15.71 3.61 4.19
N GLU A 76 -15.23 4.53 3.34
CA GLU A 76 -14.30 4.20 2.27
C GLU A 76 -12.93 3.76 2.81
N LEU A 77 -12.40 4.40 3.84
CA LEU A 77 -11.17 3.98 4.49
C LEU A 77 -11.32 2.58 5.08
N LEU A 78 -12.45 2.29 5.73
CA LEU A 78 -12.73 0.95 6.23
C LEU A 78 -12.78 -0.07 5.08
N ARG A 79 -13.47 0.26 3.99
CA ARG A 79 -13.58 -0.60 2.81
C ARG A 79 -12.22 -0.85 2.13
N SER A 80 -11.43 0.19 1.93
CA SER A 80 -10.17 0.11 1.21
C SER A 80 -9.06 -0.58 2.00
N ASN A 81 -9.16 -0.70 3.32
CA ASN A 81 -8.12 -1.32 4.14
C ASN A 81 -8.53 -2.69 4.70
N PHE A 82 -9.83 -2.95 4.87
CA PHE A 82 -10.33 -4.18 5.52
C PHE A 82 -11.31 -5.00 4.66
N VAL A 83 -11.63 -4.58 3.43
CA VAL A 83 -12.45 -5.42 2.55
C VAL A 83 -11.55 -6.06 1.51
N LEU A 84 -11.26 -7.34 1.73
CA LEU A 84 -10.66 -8.18 0.71
C LEU A 84 -11.65 -8.33 -0.46
N SER A 85 -11.22 -7.99 -1.67
CA SER A 85 -12.06 -8.01 -2.87
C SER A 85 -11.59 -9.10 -3.83
N VAL A 86 -12.54 -9.80 -4.44
CA VAL A 86 -12.26 -10.79 -5.49
C VAL A 86 -12.55 -10.13 -6.84
N ASN A 87 -11.54 -10.05 -7.70
CA ASN A 87 -11.67 -9.49 -9.04
C ASN A 87 -11.52 -10.61 -10.06
N ARG A 88 -12.49 -10.75 -10.96
CA ARG A 88 -12.52 -11.82 -11.95
C ARG A 88 -12.32 -11.21 -13.33
N LYS A 89 -11.37 -11.74 -14.10
CA LYS A 89 -11.02 -11.19 -15.41
C LYS A 89 -10.73 -12.31 -16.41
N LEU A 90 -11.31 -12.19 -17.60
CA LEU A 90 -10.90 -13.00 -18.74
C LEU A 90 -9.64 -12.39 -19.36
N ILE A 91 -8.64 -13.23 -19.61
CA ILE A 91 -7.42 -12.88 -20.32
C ILE A 91 -7.44 -13.64 -21.64
N VAL A 92 -7.67 -12.91 -22.73
CA VAL A 92 -7.63 -13.47 -24.07
C VAL A 92 -6.17 -13.57 -24.50
N MET A 93 -5.75 -14.78 -24.87
CA MET A 93 -4.39 -15.07 -25.31
C MET A 93 -4.45 -15.74 -26.68
N ASP A 94 -3.98 -15.04 -27.72
CA ASP A 94 -4.01 -15.54 -29.10
C ASP A 94 -3.23 -16.84 -29.28
N SER A 95 -2.16 -17.00 -28.50
CA SER A 95 -1.28 -18.15 -28.53
C SER A 95 -1.71 -19.29 -27.59
N LEU A 96 -2.79 -19.12 -26.79
CA LEU A 96 -3.19 -20.11 -25.79
C LEU A 96 -3.55 -21.46 -26.44
N PRO A 97 -2.95 -22.58 -26.00
CA PRO A 97 -3.33 -23.89 -26.52
C PRO A 97 -4.75 -24.23 -26.06
N LYS A 98 -5.53 -24.86 -26.94
CA LYS A 98 -6.97 -25.13 -26.72
C LYS A 98 -7.27 -25.90 -25.43
N ASN A 99 -6.39 -26.80 -24.99
CA ASN A 99 -6.58 -27.58 -23.77
C ASN A 99 -6.44 -26.75 -22.48
N PHE A 100 -5.97 -25.50 -22.59
CA PHE A 100 -5.93 -24.52 -21.51
C PHE A 100 -7.04 -23.45 -21.61
N ASP A 101 -7.96 -23.57 -22.59
CA ASP A 101 -9.11 -22.67 -22.68
C ASP A 101 -10.02 -22.87 -21.45
N GLY A 102 -10.17 -21.81 -20.66
CA GLY A 102 -10.92 -21.84 -19.40
C GLY A 102 -10.08 -22.09 -18.16
N THR A 103 -8.76 -22.27 -18.27
CA THR A 103 -7.89 -22.42 -17.08
C THR A 103 -8.02 -21.20 -16.17
N ARG A 104 -8.34 -21.44 -14.90
CA ARG A 104 -8.49 -20.44 -13.84
C ARG A 104 -7.24 -20.36 -12.99
N VAL A 105 -6.70 -19.16 -12.84
CA VAL A 105 -5.52 -18.89 -12.04
C VAL A 105 -5.85 -17.85 -10.99
N ALA A 106 -5.60 -18.17 -9.72
CA ALA A 106 -5.62 -17.18 -8.64
C ALA A 106 -4.25 -16.51 -8.53
N VAL A 107 -4.19 -15.20 -8.79
CA VAL A 107 -2.96 -14.40 -8.73
C VAL A 107 -2.95 -13.57 -7.47
N ILE A 108 -1.93 -13.78 -6.65
CA ILE A 108 -1.78 -13.17 -5.33
C ILE A 108 -0.39 -12.53 -5.20
N SER A 109 -0.32 -11.37 -4.57
CA SER A 109 0.94 -10.64 -4.34
C SER A 109 0.88 -9.82 -3.08
N ASP A 110 2.04 -9.32 -2.66
CA ASP A 110 2.17 -8.26 -1.66
C ASP A 110 1.40 -8.60 -0.38
N MET A 111 1.58 -9.81 0.13
CA MET A 111 0.96 -10.21 1.39
C MET A 111 1.62 -9.50 2.57
N HIS A 112 2.94 -9.30 2.55
CA HIS A 112 3.70 -8.65 3.65
C HIS A 112 3.27 -9.17 5.03
N SER A 113 3.14 -10.50 5.14
CA SER A 113 2.64 -11.20 6.33
C SER A 113 1.32 -10.70 6.91
N MET A 114 0.42 -10.15 6.08
CA MET A 114 -0.94 -9.80 6.47
C MET A 114 -1.80 -11.04 6.73
N ARG A 115 -2.75 -10.90 7.66
CA ARG A 115 -3.65 -11.98 8.06
C ARG A 115 -5.11 -11.64 7.76
N TYR A 116 -5.81 -12.62 7.22
CA TYR A 116 -7.23 -12.59 6.90
C TYR A 116 -7.94 -13.75 7.61
N GLY A 117 -8.50 -13.47 8.79
CA GLY A 117 -8.96 -14.50 9.72
C GLY A 117 -7.82 -15.13 10.52
N GLU A 118 -8.16 -16.03 11.44
CA GLU A 118 -7.14 -16.83 12.15
C GLU A 118 -6.43 -17.73 11.15
N HIS A 119 -5.10 -17.82 11.25
CA HIS A 119 -4.26 -18.61 10.35
C HIS A 119 -4.48 -18.37 8.83
N ASN A 120 -5.01 -17.22 8.41
CA ASN A 120 -5.36 -16.94 7.01
C ASN A 120 -6.46 -17.83 6.40
N GLU A 121 -7.30 -18.44 7.23
CA GLU A 121 -8.39 -19.33 6.78
C GLU A 121 -9.40 -18.64 5.85
N GLU A 122 -9.71 -17.35 6.07
CA GLU A 122 -10.70 -16.63 5.28
C GLU A 122 -10.15 -16.31 3.89
N LEU A 123 -8.85 -16.05 3.77
CA LEU A 123 -8.17 -15.91 2.49
C LEU A 123 -8.20 -17.24 1.73
N ALA A 124 -7.76 -18.33 2.37
CA ALA A 124 -7.76 -19.66 1.77
C ALA A 124 -9.16 -20.08 1.31
N LYS A 125 -10.18 -19.89 2.14
CA LYS A 125 -11.58 -20.18 1.83
C LYS A 125 -12.10 -19.39 0.64
N ARG A 126 -11.76 -18.10 0.55
CA ARG A 126 -12.17 -17.27 -0.60
C ARG A 126 -11.49 -17.72 -1.87
N ILE A 127 -10.20 -18.06 -1.84
CA ILE A 127 -9.51 -18.61 -3.00
C ILE A 127 -10.14 -19.93 -3.43
N LYS A 128 -10.35 -20.88 -2.51
CA LYS A 128 -10.97 -22.19 -2.81
C LYS A 128 -12.36 -22.07 -3.43
N ARG A 129 -13.16 -21.08 -3.03
CA ARG A 129 -14.50 -20.83 -3.60
C ARG A 129 -14.47 -20.42 -5.08
N GLU A 130 -13.36 -19.86 -5.54
CA GLU A 130 -13.17 -19.51 -6.94
C GLU A 130 -12.72 -20.71 -7.78
N GLU A 131 -12.42 -21.83 -7.11
CA GLU A 131 -11.96 -23.11 -7.66
C GLU A 131 -10.86 -22.93 -8.71
N PRO A 132 -9.76 -22.20 -8.40
CA PRO A 132 -8.69 -22.02 -9.36
C PRO A 132 -7.99 -23.36 -9.62
N ASP A 133 -7.51 -23.55 -10.85
CA ASP A 133 -6.68 -24.69 -11.23
C ASP A 133 -5.25 -24.50 -10.69
N TYR A 134 -4.80 -23.25 -10.54
CA TYR A 134 -3.47 -22.89 -10.02
C TYR A 134 -3.53 -21.65 -9.14
N ILE A 135 -2.68 -21.60 -8.12
CA ILE A 135 -2.39 -20.37 -7.36
C ILE A 135 -1.00 -19.90 -7.76
N MET A 136 -0.91 -18.66 -8.24
CA MET A 136 0.34 -18.02 -8.63
C MET A 136 0.65 -16.84 -7.72
N PHE A 137 1.72 -16.96 -6.95
CA PHE A 137 2.26 -15.89 -6.11
C PHE A 137 3.30 -15.08 -6.88
N VAL A 138 3.05 -13.79 -7.01
CA VAL A 138 3.94 -12.85 -7.72
C VAL A 138 4.67 -11.92 -6.77
N GLY A 139 5.24 -12.51 -5.71
CA GLY A 139 6.20 -11.89 -4.78
C GLY A 139 5.62 -11.12 -3.59
N ASP A 140 6.51 -10.82 -2.65
CA ASP A 140 6.32 -10.10 -1.39
C ASP A 140 5.34 -10.79 -0.45
N MET A 141 5.59 -12.07 -0.19
CA MET A 141 4.79 -12.84 0.78
C MET A 141 5.22 -12.53 2.22
N GLY A 142 6.53 -12.43 2.46
CA GLY A 142 7.10 -12.02 3.73
C GLY A 142 7.15 -10.50 3.91
N ASP A 143 7.39 -10.07 5.15
CA ASP A 143 7.64 -8.67 5.53
C ASP A 143 9.10 -8.56 6.01
N ALA A 144 9.97 -8.01 5.15
CA ALA A 144 11.39 -7.90 5.45
C ALA A 144 11.71 -6.86 6.54
N ALA A 145 10.83 -5.87 6.74
CA ALA A 145 11.02 -4.88 7.80
C ALA A 145 10.76 -5.49 9.18
N LYS A 146 9.81 -6.42 9.27
CA LYS A 146 9.49 -7.16 10.51
C LYS A 146 10.25 -8.47 10.65
N MET A 147 10.91 -8.92 9.60
CA MET A 147 11.55 -10.25 9.52
C MET A 147 10.53 -11.37 9.80
N ASP A 148 9.32 -11.23 9.26
CA ASP A 148 8.20 -12.15 9.49
C ASP A 148 7.68 -12.76 8.19
N VAL A 149 7.43 -14.06 8.23
CA VAL A 149 6.89 -14.87 7.13
C VAL A 149 5.77 -15.81 7.60
N ASN A 150 5.45 -15.81 8.90
CA ASN A 150 4.61 -16.85 9.50
C ASN A 150 3.17 -16.78 8.98
N ALA A 151 2.66 -15.59 8.68
CA ALA A 151 1.32 -15.46 8.10
C ALA A 151 1.21 -16.15 6.73
N PHE A 152 2.28 -16.16 5.94
CA PHE A 152 2.30 -16.90 4.68
C PHE A 152 2.34 -18.42 4.91
N TYR A 153 3.11 -18.89 5.90
CA TYR A 153 3.11 -20.32 6.26
C TYR A 153 1.75 -20.80 6.76
N ASP A 154 1.10 -20.02 7.62
CA ASP A 154 -0.25 -20.32 8.07
C ASP A 154 -1.25 -20.37 6.90
N PHE A 155 -1.07 -19.49 5.91
CA PHE A 155 -1.86 -19.56 4.68
C PHE A 155 -1.59 -20.87 3.91
N LEU A 156 -0.32 -21.27 3.75
CA LEU A 156 0.05 -22.52 3.07
C LEU A 156 -0.56 -23.75 3.76
N GLU A 157 -0.57 -23.75 5.10
CA GLU A 157 -1.25 -24.80 5.88
C GLU A 157 -2.77 -24.78 5.65
N SER A 158 -3.39 -23.59 5.69
CA SER A 158 -4.84 -23.43 5.53
C SER A 158 -5.34 -23.74 4.11
N ILE A 159 -4.57 -23.42 3.08
CA ILE A 159 -4.91 -23.73 1.70
C ILE A 159 -4.67 -25.22 1.39
N GLY A 160 -3.66 -25.83 2.01
CA GLY A 160 -3.29 -27.23 1.79
C GLY A 160 -2.76 -27.49 0.37
N GLU A 161 -2.61 -28.77 0.04
CA GLU A 161 -1.97 -29.22 -1.21
C GLU A 161 -2.97 -29.50 -2.36
N GLU A 162 -4.25 -29.15 -2.18
CA GLU A 162 -5.32 -29.45 -3.15
C GLU A 162 -5.17 -28.70 -4.47
N ILE A 163 -4.56 -27.50 -4.45
CA ILE A 163 -4.41 -26.62 -5.61
C ILE A 163 -2.91 -26.37 -5.81
N PRO A 164 -2.33 -26.69 -6.98
CA PRO A 164 -0.92 -26.42 -7.26
C PRO A 164 -0.55 -24.95 -7.05
N ILE A 165 0.55 -24.73 -6.32
CA ILE A 165 1.06 -23.40 -6.00
C ILE A 165 2.38 -23.17 -6.72
N ILE A 166 2.49 -22.02 -7.39
CA ILE A 166 3.70 -21.57 -8.07
C ILE A 166 4.04 -20.16 -7.58
N LEU A 167 5.28 -19.91 -7.20
CA LEU A 167 5.72 -18.67 -6.59
C LEU A 167 6.97 -18.12 -7.28
N VAL A 168 6.99 -16.82 -7.55
CA VAL A 168 8.24 -16.07 -7.78
C VAL A 168 8.52 -15.17 -6.56
N PRO A 169 9.77 -15.11 -6.05
CA PRO A 169 10.11 -14.21 -4.96
C PRO A 169 9.98 -12.73 -5.35
N GLY A 170 9.46 -11.91 -4.44
CA GLY A 170 9.43 -10.46 -4.55
C GLY A 170 10.64 -9.79 -3.88
N CYS A 171 10.63 -8.46 -3.85
CA CYS A 171 11.72 -7.70 -3.26
C CYS A 171 11.88 -7.95 -1.76
N ASP A 172 10.79 -8.03 -0.99
CA ASP A 172 10.87 -8.31 0.45
C ASP A 172 11.29 -9.74 0.73
N ASP A 173 10.82 -10.72 -0.07
CA ASP A 173 11.24 -12.11 0.07
C ASP A 173 12.77 -12.26 -0.10
N LEU A 174 13.35 -11.48 -1.02
CA LEU A 174 14.81 -11.40 -1.25
C LEU A 174 15.54 -10.65 -0.14
N ARG A 175 14.93 -9.59 0.42
CA ARG A 175 15.50 -8.77 1.51
C ARG A 175 15.54 -9.48 2.85
N LEU A 176 14.77 -10.55 3.04
CA LEU A 176 14.90 -11.45 4.20
C LEU A 176 16.33 -12.03 4.36
N GLY A 177 17.19 -11.88 3.35
CA GLY A 177 18.65 -11.99 3.45
C GLY A 177 19.14 -13.44 3.42
N SER A 178 20.38 -13.73 3.85
CA SER A 178 20.92 -15.11 3.90
C SER A 178 20.81 -15.76 5.30
N GLY A 179 20.00 -15.16 6.18
CA GLY A 179 19.78 -15.62 7.55
C GLY A 179 18.93 -16.89 7.65
N SER A 180 18.70 -17.37 8.87
CA SER A 180 17.87 -18.56 9.13
C SER A 180 16.46 -18.42 8.55
N VAL A 181 15.86 -17.22 8.62
CA VAL A 181 14.51 -16.94 8.11
C VAL A 181 14.42 -17.21 6.60
N HIS A 182 15.36 -16.71 5.80
CA HIS A 182 15.35 -16.96 4.35
C HIS A 182 15.72 -18.39 3.97
N LYS A 183 16.69 -19.01 4.65
CA LYS A 183 16.99 -20.44 4.44
C LYS A 183 15.79 -21.34 4.75
N ASN A 184 14.99 -20.94 5.74
CA ASN A 184 13.75 -21.62 6.06
C ASN A 184 12.66 -21.30 5.02
N PHE A 185 12.60 -20.09 4.45
CA PHE A 185 11.56 -19.69 3.50
C PHE A 185 11.43 -20.66 2.32
N ALA A 186 12.49 -20.83 1.53
CA ALA A 186 12.41 -21.74 0.38
C ALA A 186 12.03 -23.16 0.80
N ARG A 187 12.65 -23.67 1.88
CA ARG A 187 12.42 -25.02 2.39
C ARG A 187 10.98 -25.23 2.88
N GLU A 188 10.42 -24.31 3.66
CA GLU A 188 9.07 -24.47 4.20
C GLU A 188 8.00 -24.30 3.10
N VAL A 189 8.25 -23.42 2.13
CA VAL A 189 7.38 -23.26 0.94
C VAL A 189 7.39 -24.53 0.09
N GLU A 190 8.57 -25.09 -0.20
CA GLU A 190 8.70 -26.36 -0.92
C GLU A 190 8.09 -27.53 -0.13
N ARG A 191 8.24 -27.54 1.20
CA ARG A 191 7.63 -28.55 2.07
C ARG A 191 6.10 -28.52 2.05
N ALA A 192 5.50 -27.36 1.81
CA ALA A 192 4.06 -27.21 1.60
C ALA A 192 3.61 -27.56 0.17
N GLY A 193 4.50 -28.12 -0.65
CA GLY A 193 4.19 -28.54 -2.03
C GLY A 193 4.20 -27.43 -3.07
N ALA A 194 4.63 -26.21 -2.71
CA ALA A 194 4.71 -25.09 -3.65
C ALA A 194 6.00 -25.11 -4.47
N VAL A 195 5.91 -24.72 -5.74
CA VAL A 195 7.06 -24.61 -6.65
C VAL A 195 7.58 -23.19 -6.67
N ILE A 196 8.85 -22.99 -6.31
CA ILE A 196 9.51 -21.68 -6.39
C ILE A 196 10.24 -21.56 -7.72
N LEU A 197 9.90 -20.52 -8.49
CA LEU A 197 10.55 -20.16 -9.74
C LEU A 197 11.48 -18.96 -9.51
N ASN A 198 12.76 -19.22 -9.25
CA ASN A 198 13.79 -18.20 -9.12
C ASN A 198 14.70 -18.20 -10.35
N ASN A 199 14.31 -17.42 -11.37
CA ASN A 199 14.96 -17.43 -12.69
C ASN A 199 14.96 -18.84 -13.33
N THR A 200 13.91 -19.61 -13.04
CA THR A 200 13.67 -20.96 -13.54
C THR A 200 12.26 -21.04 -14.12
N CYS A 201 11.94 -22.18 -14.74
CA CYS A 201 10.65 -22.43 -15.34
C CYS A 201 10.04 -23.76 -14.89
N ALA A 202 8.72 -23.84 -15.02
CA ALA A 202 7.94 -25.07 -14.95
C ALA A 202 7.13 -25.23 -16.24
N GLU A 203 6.79 -26.48 -16.55
CA GLU A 203 5.91 -26.82 -17.66
C GLU A 203 4.52 -27.17 -17.12
N MET A 204 3.49 -26.57 -17.71
CA MET A 204 2.11 -27.04 -17.58
C MET A 204 1.81 -27.89 -18.80
N VAL A 205 1.35 -29.12 -18.60
CA VAL A 205 1.04 -30.06 -19.68
C VAL A 205 -0.43 -30.48 -19.57
N SER A 206 -1.15 -30.41 -20.68
CA SER A 206 -2.53 -30.88 -20.80
C SER A 206 -2.69 -31.64 -22.11
N GLY A 207 -2.70 -32.98 -22.02
CA GLY A 207 -2.64 -33.86 -23.18
C GLY A 207 -1.29 -33.76 -23.90
N ASP A 208 -1.32 -33.42 -25.19
CA ASP A 208 -0.16 -33.20 -26.06
C ASP A 208 0.27 -31.72 -26.13
N GLN A 209 -0.47 -30.83 -25.46
CA GLN A 209 -0.19 -29.39 -25.43
C GLN A 209 0.50 -29.00 -24.14
N LYS A 210 1.37 -27.98 -24.24
CA LYS A 210 2.07 -27.43 -23.10
C LYS A 210 2.06 -25.91 -23.11
N LEU A 211 2.29 -25.35 -21.93
CA LEU A 211 2.51 -23.93 -21.68
C LEU A 211 3.64 -23.80 -20.66
N TYR A 212 4.49 -22.79 -20.83
CA TYR A 212 5.59 -22.52 -19.92
C TYR A 212 5.22 -21.48 -18.87
N ILE A 213 5.63 -21.71 -17.63
CA ILE A 213 5.64 -20.67 -16.59
C ILE A 213 7.09 -20.37 -16.23
N TYR A 214 7.50 -19.12 -16.36
CA TYR A 214 8.81 -18.63 -15.94
C TYR A 214 8.66 -17.70 -14.74
N GLY A 215 9.58 -17.79 -13.77
CA GLY A 215 9.70 -16.82 -12.70
C GLY A 215 10.90 -15.91 -12.93
N PHE A 216 10.68 -14.60 -13.09
CA PHE A 216 11.73 -13.60 -13.17
C PHE A 216 11.98 -12.97 -11.81
N CYS A 217 13.10 -13.35 -11.20
CA CYS A 217 13.53 -12.80 -9.92
C CYS A 217 14.48 -11.62 -10.16
N GLN A 218 13.90 -10.41 -10.15
CA GLN A 218 14.62 -9.16 -10.39
C GLN A 218 15.66 -8.88 -9.31
N PRO A 219 16.93 -8.63 -9.68
CA PRO A 219 17.98 -8.32 -8.70
C PRO A 219 17.68 -7.05 -7.89
N LEU A 220 18.07 -7.05 -6.62
CA LEU A 220 18.04 -5.86 -5.78
C LEU A 220 19.20 -4.90 -6.14
N SER A 221 18.92 -3.60 -6.18
CA SER A 221 19.92 -2.54 -6.25
C SER A 221 20.63 -2.38 -4.91
N LYS A 222 21.79 -3.03 -4.79
CA LYS A 222 22.63 -2.95 -3.59
C LYS A 222 23.26 -1.57 -3.48
N LYS A 223 23.18 -0.97 -2.29
CA LYS A 223 23.85 0.29 -1.95
C LYS A 223 24.60 0.09 -0.64
N GLU A 224 25.89 0.43 -0.62
CA GLU A 224 26.80 0.15 0.52
C GLU A 224 26.30 0.79 1.82
N ASP A 225 25.73 1.99 1.76
CA ASP A 225 25.24 2.73 2.93
C ASP A 225 23.77 2.43 3.30
N VAL A 226 23.12 1.49 2.62
CA VAL A 226 21.71 1.17 2.84
C VAL A 226 21.61 -0.27 3.36
N PRO A 227 20.95 -0.50 4.52
CA PRO A 227 20.68 -1.84 5.01
C PRO A 227 20.00 -2.70 3.95
N ALA A 228 20.35 -3.99 3.89
CA ALA A 228 19.80 -4.91 2.89
C ALA A 228 18.26 -4.95 2.89
N THR A 229 17.63 -4.79 4.06
CA THR A 229 16.18 -4.69 4.25
C THR A 229 15.53 -3.47 3.58
N LYS A 230 16.31 -2.56 2.99
CA LYS A 230 15.85 -1.35 2.31
C LYS A 230 16.36 -1.21 0.87
N TRP A 231 16.96 -2.24 0.29
CA TRP A 231 17.41 -2.20 -1.11
C TRP A 231 16.23 -2.23 -2.07
N ASN A 232 16.14 -1.28 -2.98
CA ASN A 232 15.08 -1.28 -4.00
C ASN A 232 15.35 -2.35 -5.07
N LEU A 233 14.35 -2.64 -5.89
CA LEU A 233 14.56 -3.40 -7.12
C LEU A 233 15.53 -2.63 -8.04
N GLY A 234 16.43 -3.35 -8.70
CA GLY A 234 17.32 -2.80 -9.71
C GLY A 234 16.56 -2.49 -11.00
N GLU A 235 17.04 -1.53 -11.79
CA GLU A 235 16.46 -1.27 -13.11
C GLU A 235 16.65 -2.50 -14.01
N VAL A 236 15.64 -2.78 -14.84
CA VAL A 236 15.66 -3.90 -15.80
C VAL A 236 15.62 -3.32 -17.20
N SER A 237 16.60 -3.72 -18.00
CA SER A 237 16.70 -3.45 -19.43
C SER A 237 16.34 -4.68 -20.26
N ASP A 238 16.20 -4.49 -21.57
CA ASP A 238 15.88 -5.56 -22.52
C ASP A 238 16.92 -6.68 -22.57
N LYS A 239 18.13 -6.44 -22.03
CA LYS A 239 19.20 -7.44 -21.97
C LYS A 239 19.17 -8.28 -20.70
N ASP A 240 18.56 -7.77 -19.63
CA ASP A 240 18.62 -8.43 -18.31
C ASP A 240 17.71 -9.65 -18.24
N VAL A 241 16.54 -9.58 -18.88
CA VAL A 241 15.60 -10.70 -18.96
C VAL A 241 16.24 -11.92 -19.65
N PRO A 242 16.78 -11.82 -20.88
CA PRO A 242 17.45 -12.96 -21.49
C PRO A 242 18.77 -13.35 -20.81
N ALA A 243 19.46 -12.41 -20.14
CA ALA A 243 20.66 -12.75 -19.38
C ALA A 243 20.37 -13.66 -18.18
N LEU A 244 19.20 -13.49 -17.53
CA LEU A 244 18.80 -14.29 -16.37
C LEU A 244 17.98 -15.52 -16.73
N LEU A 245 17.12 -15.45 -17.74
CA LEU A 245 16.21 -16.55 -18.11
C LEU A 245 16.68 -17.36 -19.32
N GLY A 246 17.70 -16.89 -20.05
CA GLY A 246 18.07 -17.43 -21.34
C GLY A 246 17.12 -17.00 -22.47
N ALA A 247 17.18 -17.70 -23.60
CA ALA A 247 16.26 -17.45 -24.71
C ALA A 247 14.84 -17.94 -24.35
N CYS A 248 13.83 -17.16 -24.74
CA CYS A 248 12.43 -17.58 -24.60
C CYS A 248 12.18 -18.83 -25.46
N PRO A 249 11.53 -19.87 -24.93
CA PRO A 249 11.16 -21.05 -25.71
C PRO A 249 10.18 -20.65 -26.81
N GLY A 250 10.46 -21.07 -28.05
CA GLY A 250 9.66 -20.75 -29.22
C GLY A 250 8.59 -21.79 -29.58
N ASP A 251 8.52 -22.89 -28.84
CA ASP A 251 7.67 -24.04 -29.14
C ASP A 251 6.34 -24.05 -28.38
N ALA A 252 6.17 -23.19 -27.37
CA ALA A 252 4.91 -22.99 -26.66
C ALA A 252 4.81 -21.59 -26.02
N PRO A 253 3.61 -21.11 -25.70
CA PRO A 253 3.41 -19.82 -25.02
C PRO A 253 4.04 -19.79 -23.62
N VAL A 254 4.41 -18.58 -23.19
CA VAL A 254 5.02 -18.33 -21.88
C VAL A 254 4.15 -17.40 -21.03
N ILE A 255 3.84 -17.84 -19.82
CA ILE A 255 3.38 -17.00 -18.71
C ILE A 255 4.62 -16.62 -17.88
N LEU A 256 4.86 -15.33 -17.70
CA LEU A 256 5.95 -14.81 -16.89
C LEU A 256 5.40 -14.29 -15.55
N LEU A 257 5.89 -14.82 -14.44
CA LEU A 257 5.70 -14.27 -13.11
C LEU A 257 6.83 -13.30 -12.83
N ALA A 258 6.51 -12.02 -12.65
CA ALA A 258 7.49 -10.97 -12.38
C ALA A 258 6.91 -9.97 -11.39
N HIS A 259 7.59 -9.72 -10.28
CA HIS A 259 7.05 -8.89 -9.22
C HIS A 259 6.83 -7.42 -9.65
N ASP A 260 7.80 -6.82 -10.36
CA ASP A 260 7.72 -5.45 -10.87
C ASP A 260 7.02 -5.39 -12.24
N PRO A 261 5.95 -4.61 -12.40
CA PRO A 261 5.30 -4.46 -13.70
C PRO A 261 6.01 -3.44 -14.62
N ALA A 262 6.92 -2.59 -14.10
CA ALA A 262 7.54 -1.52 -14.89
C ALA A 262 8.26 -2.02 -16.16
N PRO A 263 9.00 -3.15 -16.14
CA PRO A 263 9.72 -3.67 -17.30
C PRO A 263 8.85 -4.46 -18.29
N PHE A 264 7.53 -4.24 -18.30
CA PHE A 264 6.62 -4.93 -19.23
C PHE A 264 7.06 -4.89 -20.72
N PRO A 265 7.59 -3.77 -21.27
CA PRO A 265 8.14 -3.77 -22.63
C PRO A 265 9.27 -4.80 -22.83
N SER A 266 10.17 -4.93 -21.86
CA SER A 266 11.28 -5.88 -21.89
C SER A 266 10.80 -7.33 -21.78
N TYR A 267 9.80 -7.61 -20.93
CA TYR A 267 9.18 -8.94 -20.83
C TYR A 267 8.50 -9.35 -22.14
N ARG A 268 7.78 -8.40 -22.76
CA ARG A 268 7.14 -8.59 -24.07
C ARG A 268 8.17 -8.81 -25.17
N GLN A 269 9.28 -8.07 -25.16
CA GLN A 269 10.38 -8.25 -26.12
C GLN A 269 11.07 -9.59 -25.96
N TRP A 270 11.23 -10.08 -24.73
CA TRP A 270 11.77 -11.41 -24.47
C TRP A 270 10.88 -12.52 -25.05
N GLY A 271 9.55 -12.33 -25.02
CA GLY A 271 8.58 -13.22 -25.68
C GLY A 271 7.43 -13.68 -24.77
N ALA A 272 7.26 -13.07 -23.59
CA ALA A 272 6.17 -13.42 -22.69
C ALA A 272 4.81 -13.14 -23.34
N SER A 273 3.94 -14.16 -23.37
CA SER A 273 2.56 -14.05 -23.87
C SER A 273 1.63 -13.44 -22.82
N LEU A 274 1.86 -13.75 -21.55
CA LEU A 274 1.17 -13.17 -20.40
C LEU A 274 2.19 -12.87 -19.29
N VAL A 275 2.11 -11.69 -18.69
CA VAL A 275 2.88 -11.30 -17.50
C VAL A 275 1.95 -11.13 -16.30
N LEU A 276 2.29 -11.74 -15.17
CA LEU A 276 1.58 -11.57 -13.91
C LEU A 276 2.48 -10.85 -12.92
N SER A 277 1.99 -9.73 -12.37
CA SER A 277 2.78 -8.83 -11.53
C SER A 277 2.03 -8.27 -10.33
N GLY A 278 2.82 -7.78 -9.36
CA GLY A 278 2.36 -7.13 -8.13
C GLY A 278 3.18 -5.87 -7.84
N GLY A 279 3.60 -5.69 -6.58
CA GLY A 279 4.61 -4.72 -6.15
C GLY A 279 4.15 -3.26 -6.10
N CYS A 280 3.25 -2.85 -7.00
CA CYS A 280 2.70 -1.50 -7.02
C CYS A 280 1.60 -1.25 -6.00
N HIS A 281 1.06 -2.30 -5.37
CA HIS A 281 -0.03 -2.23 -4.39
C HIS A 281 -1.24 -1.42 -4.88
N GLY A 282 -1.53 -1.43 -6.19
CA GLY A 282 -2.63 -0.62 -6.74
C GLY A 282 -2.38 0.89 -6.80
N GLY A 283 -1.19 1.34 -6.39
CA GLY A 283 -0.85 2.74 -6.19
C GLY A 283 -1.28 3.31 -4.83
N ILE A 284 -1.61 2.46 -3.84
CA ILE A 284 -2.09 2.76 -2.48
C ILE A 284 -3.35 3.63 -2.44
N VAL A 285 -3.29 4.85 -2.97
CA VAL A 285 -4.41 5.74 -3.27
C VAL A 285 -4.73 5.67 -4.75
N ARG A 286 -5.96 5.28 -5.11
CA ARG A 286 -6.38 5.14 -6.51
C ARG A 286 -7.52 6.08 -6.84
N LEU A 287 -7.24 7.17 -7.56
CA LEU A 287 -8.30 8.10 -7.95
C LEU A 287 -9.06 7.57 -9.18
N PRO A 288 -10.39 7.77 -9.24
CA PRO A 288 -11.15 7.51 -10.46
C PRO A 288 -10.52 8.23 -11.66
N PHE A 289 -10.46 7.55 -12.80
CA PHE A 289 -9.92 8.05 -14.09
C PHE A 289 -8.40 8.34 -14.14
N ILE A 290 -7.76 8.66 -13.02
CA ILE A 290 -6.31 8.93 -12.95
C ILE A 290 -5.52 7.65 -12.68
N GLY A 291 -6.08 6.74 -11.86
CA GLY A 291 -5.42 5.51 -11.47
C GLY A 291 -4.62 5.64 -10.17
N GLY A 292 -3.64 4.76 -9.99
CA GLY A 292 -2.83 4.67 -8.79
C GLY A 292 -1.87 5.85 -8.67
N LEU A 293 -1.79 6.47 -7.50
CA LEU A 293 -0.95 7.64 -7.30
C LEU A 293 0.45 7.28 -6.83
N LEU A 294 0.63 6.23 -6.02
CA LEU A 294 1.88 6.01 -5.27
C LEU A 294 2.22 4.54 -5.14
N SER A 295 3.34 4.13 -5.71
CA SER A 295 3.81 2.75 -5.61
C SER A 295 4.91 2.63 -4.54
N PRO A 296 4.84 1.63 -3.64
CA PRO A 296 5.93 1.32 -2.72
C PRO A 296 7.25 1.02 -3.44
N ILE A 297 7.19 0.42 -4.63
CA ILE A 297 8.37 0.08 -5.45
C ILE A 297 8.68 1.11 -6.55
N GLY A 298 7.76 2.05 -6.84
CA GLY A 298 7.71 2.73 -8.14
C GLY A 298 7.41 4.23 -8.14
N GLY A 299 7.61 4.95 -7.03
CA GLY A 299 7.44 6.41 -7.01
C GLY A 299 5.99 6.86 -7.29
N ALA A 300 5.82 8.07 -7.83
CA ALA A 300 4.50 8.67 -8.05
C ALA A 300 3.94 8.35 -9.46
N MET A 301 2.64 8.12 -9.53
CA MET A 301 1.82 7.80 -10.71
C MET A 301 2.40 6.65 -11.55
N PRO A 302 2.53 5.44 -10.97
CA PRO A 302 3.00 4.27 -11.70
C PRO A 302 2.16 4.01 -12.95
N LYS A 303 2.84 3.84 -14.10
CA LYS A 303 2.20 3.57 -15.39
C LYS A 303 1.33 2.31 -15.35
N TYR A 304 1.85 1.26 -14.71
CA TYR A 304 1.16 -0.02 -14.51
C TYR A 304 0.90 -0.18 -13.02
N SER A 305 -0.34 0.04 -12.59
CA SER A 305 -0.66 0.15 -11.16
C SER A 305 -1.60 -0.94 -10.67
N ALA A 306 -2.57 -1.32 -11.50
CA ALA A 306 -3.51 -2.42 -11.27
C ALA A 306 -4.28 -2.74 -12.56
N GLY A 307 -4.81 -3.96 -12.65
CA GLY A 307 -5.68 -4.42 -13.72
C GLY A 307 -4.93 -4.97 -14.93
N HIS A 308 -5.65 -5.09 -16.04
CA HIS A 308 -5.20 -5.72 -17.27
C HIS A 308 -4.66 -4.67 -18.25
N TYR A 309 -3.49 -4.95 -18.82
CA TYR A 309 -2.81 -4.17 -19.83
C TYR A 309 -2.48 -5.05 -21.03
N GLU A 310 -2.42 -4.43 -22.20
CA GLU A 310 -1.99 -5.09 -23.43
C GLU A 310 -0.89 -4.24 -24.08
N LEU A 311 0.15 -4.92 -24.55
CA LEU A 311 1.18 -4.31 -25.37
C LEU A 311 1.44 -5.25 -26.53
N GLY A 312 0.98 -4.85 -27.73
CA GLY A 312 1.07 -5.55 -29.02
C GLY A 312 1.05 -7.08 -28.93
N GLY A 313 -0.08 -7.63 -28.51
CA GLY A 313 -0.31 -9.07 -28.41
C GLY A 313 0.11 -9.71 -27.08
N SER A 314 1.04 -9.11 -26.34
CA SER A 314 1.38 -9.56 -24.98
C SER A 314 0.40 -8.98 -23.96
N GLN A 315 -0.03 -9.80 -23.03
CA GLN A 315 -0.97 -9.44 -21.97
C GLN A 315 -0.21 -9.23 -20.65
N MET A 316 -0.67 -8.33 -19.79
CA MET A 316 -0.19 -8.22 -18.41
C MET A 316 -1.34 -7.99 -17.45
N TYR A 317 -1.32 -8.68 -16.31
CA TYR A 317 -2.19 -8.37 -15.19
C TYR A 317 -1.38 -7.94 -13.97
N VAL A 318 -1.71 -6.77 -13.43
CA VAL A 318 -1.12 -6.25 -12.20
C VAL A 318 -2.16 -6.32 -11.10
N THR A 319 -1.93 -7.15 -10.08
CA THR A 319 -2.81 -7.19 -8.90
C THR A 319 -2.56 -5.99 -7.98
N ARG A 320 -3.60 -5.53 -7.27
CA ARG A 320 -3.48 -4.50 -6.23
C ARG A 320 -2.78 -5.00 -4.97
N GLY A 321 -2.48 -6.29 -4.88
CA GLY A 321 -1.85 -6.90 -3.72
C GLY A 321 -2.76 -7.01 -2.51
N LEU A 322 -2.30 -7.76 -1.50
CA LEU A 322 -3.07 -8.04 -0.30
C LEU A 322 -2.81 -7.06 0.84
N SER A 323 -1.66 -6.39 0.88
CA SER A 323 -1.24 -5.64 2.07
C SER A 323 -1.44 -4.13 1.96
N SER A 324 -1.72 -3.49 3.10
CA SER A 324 -1.58 -2.02 3.24
C SER A 324 -0.17 -1.62 3.68
N SER A 325 0.84 -2.46 3.43
CA SER A 325 2.25 -2.08 3.48
C SER A 325 2.50 -0.97 2.45
N GLY A 326 3.25 0.06 2.86
CA GLY A 326 3.43 1.29 2.08
C GLY A 326 2.39 2.41 2.32
N GLY A 327 1.33 2.17 3.10
CA GLY A 327 0.43 3.23 3.59
C GLY A 327 -1.06 2.86 3.63
N VAL A 328 -1.88 3.82 4.05
CA VAL A 328 -3.34 3.66 4.12
C VAL A 328 -3.94 3.68 2.71
N ARG A 329 -4.68 2.62 2.37
CA ARG A 329 -5.34 2.48 1.06
C ARG A 329 -6.57 3.40 0.97
N LEU A 330 -6.79 3.98 -0.20
CA LEU A 330 -7.99 4.77 -0.51
C LEU A 330 -8.46 4.46 -1.93
N PHE A 331 -9.74 4.10 -2.09
CA PHE A 331 -10.33 3.59 -3.33
C PHE A 331 -9.58 2.40 -3.94
N ASN A 332 -8.88 1.62 -3.10
CA ASN A 332 -7.89 0.63 -3.53
C ASN A 332 -7.84 -0.58 -2.59
N SER A 333 -8.98 -1.25 -2.42
CA SER A 333 -9.08 -2.46 -1.59
C SER A 333 -8.03 -3.54 -1.95
N PRO A 334 -7.63 -4.39 -0.99
CA PRO A 334 -6.86 -5.60 -1.27
C PRO A 334 -7.56 -6.52 -2.28
N GLU A 335 -6.78 -7.28 -3.05
CA GLU A 335 -7.28 -8.04 -4.21
C GLU A 335 -6.86 -9.51 -4.21
N ILE A 336 -7.82 -10.41 -4.39
CA ILE A 336 -7.63 -11.74 -4.97
C ILE A 336 -7.99 -11.61 -6.45
N ALA A 337 -7.02 -11.77 -7.34
CA ALA A 337 -7.27 -11.73 -8.78
C ALA A 337 -7.50 -13.14 -9.31
N ILE A 338 -8.65 -13.38 -9.92
CA ILE A 338 -9.01 -14.65 -10.56
C ILE A 338 -9.01 -14.41 -12.06
N LEU A 339 -8.02 -14.98 -12.74
CA LEU A 339 -7.85 -14.85 -14.16
C LEU A 339 -8.30 -16.13 -14.84
N THR A 340 -9.20 -16.02 -15.82
CA THR A 340 -9.53 -17.15 -16.69
C THR A 340 -8.85 -16.93 -18.03
N LEU A 341 -7.92 -17.82 -18.36
CA LEU A 341 -7.22 -17.81 -19.62
C LEU A 341 -8.16 -18.33 -20.70
N VAL A 342 -8.31 -17.60 -21.80
CA VAL A 342 -9.22 -17.99 -22.87
C VAL A 342 -8.60 -17.81 -24.25
N CYS A 343 -8.95 -18.70 -25.17
CA CYS A 343 -8.64 -18.56 -26.58
C CYS A 343 -9.50 -17.45 -27.22
N PRO A 344 -9.05 -16.85 -28.34
CA PRO A 344 -9.89 -15.94 -29.12
C PRO A 344 -11.22 -16.60 -29.54
N GLY A 345 -12.33 -15.92 -29.27
CA GLY A 345 -13.68 -16.41 -29.60
C GLY A 345 -14.26 -17.45 -28.64
N SER A 346 -13.62 -17.70 -27.49
CA SER A 346 -14.19 -18.55 -26.43
C SER A 346 -15.57 -18.05 -25.98
N LYS A 347 -16.47 -18.98 -25.65
CA LYS A 347 -17.82 -18.69 -25.17
C LYS A 347 -17.90 -18.54 -23.65
N ILE A 348 -16.77 -18.64 -22.96
CA ILE A 348 -16.69 -18.49 -21.51
C ILE A 348 -17.01 -17.03 -21.15
N ILE A 349 -17.96 -16.86 -20.24
CA ILE A 349 -18.39 -15.55 -19.73
C ILE A 349 -17.78 -15.38 -18.34
N PRO A 350 -17.27 -14.19 -17.96
CA PRO A 350 -16.74 -14.01 -16.62
C PRO A 350 -17.86 -14.22 -15.61
N ALA A 351 -17.57 -14.97 -14.54
CA ALA A 351 -18.50 -15.10 -13.43
C ALA A 351 -18.83 -13.70 -12.87
N ALA A 352 -20.11 -13.47 -12.58
CA ALA A 352 -20.57 -12.18 -12.06
C ALA A 352 -19.82 -11.83 -10.78
N ALA A 353 -19.40 -10.57 -10.65
CA ALA A 353 -18.77 -10.10 -9.42
C ALA A 353 -19.69 -10.38 -8.24
N GLU A 354 -19.19 -11.13 -7.25
CA GLU A 354 -19.92 -11.42 -6.02
C GLU A 354 -20.39 -10.10 -5.39
N LYS A 355 -21.67 -10.00 -5.04
CA LYS A 355 -22.19 -8.86 -4.29
C LYS A 355 -21.50 -8.84 -2.92
N ILE A 356 -20.60 -7.89 -2.72
CA ILE A 356 -19.87 -7.72 -1.47
C ILE A 356 -20.87 -7.40 -0.35
N ASN A 357 -21.07 -8.34 0.58
CA ASN A 357 -21.82 -8.09 1.80
C ASN A 357 -20.90 -7.41 2.84
N TYR A 358 -20.85 -6.08 2.76
CA TYR A 358 -19.97 -5.25 3.58
C TYR A 358 -20.16 -5.46 5.09
N THR A 359 -21.38 -5.70 5.56
CA THR A 359 -21.71 -5.90 6.98
C THR A 359 -21.13 -7.20 7.52
N ALA A 360 -21.20 -8.29 6.76
CA ALA A 360 -20.67 -9.59 7.16
C ALA A 360 -19.13 -9.62 7.16
N ILE A 361 -18.51 -8.92 6.20
CA ILE A 361 -17.04 -8.87 6.06
C ILE A 361 -16.42 -7.91 7.08
N ALA A 362 -16.98 -6.70 7.25
CA ALA A 362 -16.52 -5.77 8.28
C ALA A 362 -16.69 -6.37 9.68
N GLY A 363 -17.80 -7.06 9.95
CA GLY A 363 -18.00 -7.76 11.23
C GLY A 363 -16.99 -8.88 11.50
N ARG A 364 -16.61 -9.66 10.48
CA ARG A 364 -15.57 -10.71 10.60
C ARG A 364 -14.17 -10.14 10.73
N GLN A 365 -13.83 -9.12 9.94
CA GLN A 365 -12.51 -8.49 10.02
C GLN A 365 -12.31 -7.63 11.25
N LEU A 366 -13.34 -6.94 11.76
CA LEU A 366 -13.25 -6.23 13.03
C LEU A 366 -13.12 -7.21 14.21
N ARG A 367 -13.71 -8.41 14.12
CA ARG A 367 -13.48 -9.49 15.10
C ARG A 367 -12.04 -10.02 15.02
N SER A 368 -11.54 -10.33 13.83
CA SER A 368 -10.15 -10.81 13.67
C SER A 368 -9.12 -9.74 14.02
N VAL A 369 -9.39 -8.46 13.74
CA VAL A 369 -8.59 -7.32 14.20
C VAL A 369 -8.66 -7.20 15.73
N GLY A 370 -9.85 -7.40 16.32
CA GLY A 370 -10.04 -7.44 17.79
C GLY A 370 -9.39 -8.65 18.48
N GLU A 371 -9.23 -9.77 17.78
CA GLU A 371 -8.52 -10.97 18.23
C GLU A 371 -7.00 -10.80 18.07
N TRP A 372 -6.55 -10.20 16.96
CA TRP A 372 -5.17 -9.78 16.73
C TRP A 372 -4.69 -8.74 17.77
N PHE A 373 -5.52 -7.75 18.09
CA PHE A 373 -5.26 -6.81 19.19
C PHE A 373 -5.07 -7.53 20.53
N ARG A 374 -5.84 -8.60 20.78
CA ARG A 374 -5.74 -9.41 22.00
C ARG A 374 -4.51 -10.32 22.01
N SER A 375 -4.08 -10.85 20.87
CA SER A 375 -2.91 -11.74 20.77
C SER A 375 -1.58 -10.99 20.84
N GLU A 376 -1.52 -9.75 20.37
CA GLU A 376 -0.27 -8.96 20.33
C GLU A 376 -0.16 -7.88 21.42
N GLY A 377 -1.18 -7.75 22.29
CA GLY A 377 -1.19 -6.78 23.39
C GLY A 377 -1.18 -5.31 22.94
N ARG A 378 -1.51 -5.05 21.66
CA ARG A 378 -1.55 -3.70 21.09
C ARG A 378 -2.96 -3.12 21.18
N SER A 379 -3.07 -1.80 21.33
CA SER A 379 -4.36 -1.11 21.37
C SER A 379 -4.75 -0.55 20.00
N LEU A 380 -6.04 -0.31 19.77
CA LEU A 380 -6.55 0.40 18.57
C LEU A 380 -5.87 1.75 18.37
N LYS A 381 -5.44 2.38 19.47
CA LYS A 381 -4.66 3.62 19.46
C LYS A 381 -3.28 3.42 18.84
N ASP A 382 -2.57 2.34 19.15
CA ASP A 382 -1.24 2.08 18.60
C ASP A 382 -1.28 1.85 17.08
N LEU A 383 -2.32 1.15 16.59
CA LEU A 383 -2.54 0.95 15.16
C LEU A 383 -2.91 2.26 14.46
N LEU A 384 -3.78 3.07 15.08
CA LEU A 384 -4.11 4.40 14.56
C LEU A 384 -2.89 5.32 14.57
N ASP A 385 -2.07 5.31 15.62
CA ASP A 385 -0.85 6.12 15.73
C ASP A 385 0.20 5.67 14.71
N GLU A 386 0.36 4.36 14.47
CA GLU A 386 1.23 3.84 13.41
C GLU A 386 0.73 4.24 12.02
N ARG A 387 -0.58 4.13 11.76
CA ARG A 387 -1.18 4.52 10.48
C ARG A 387 -1.17 6.04 10.28
N LEU A 388 -1.38 6.83 11.31
CA LEU A 388 -1.25 8.30 11.30
C LEU A 388 0.21 8.72 11.09
N THR A 389 1.16 7.98 11.66
CA THR A 389 2.60 8.17 11.42
C THR A 389 2.94 7.84 9.97
N GLN A 390 2.46 6.73 9.42
CA GLN A 390 2.62 6.37 8.01
C GLN A 390 2.01 7.43 7.09
N VAL A 391 0.81 7.93 7.40
CA VAL A 391 0.16 9.02 6.65
C VAL A 391 0.98 10.31 6.74
N ARG A 392 1.46 10.68 7.93
CA ARG A 392 2.30 11.87 8.15
C ARG A 392 3.62 11.76 7.36
N ASP A 393 4.28 10.61 7.42
CA ASP A 393 5.56 10.37 6.77
C ASP A 393 5.39 10.31 5.25
N PHE A 394 4.28 9.73 4.79
CA PHE A 394 3.82 9.77 3.41
C PHE A 394 3.62 11.22 2.90
N PHE A 395 2.85 12.05 3.60
CA PHE A 395 2.68 13.47 3.27
C PHE A 395 4.01 14.23 3.37
N SER A 396 4.85 13.91 4.35
CA SER A 396 6.19 14.49 4.47
C SER A 396 7.09 14.10 3.30
N SER A 397 6.93 12.90 2.72
CA SER A 397 7.68 12.49 1.53
C SER A 397 7.22 13.21 0.26
N LEU A 398 5.90 13.46 0.09
CA LEU A 398 5.36 14.21 -1.04
C LEU A 398 5.71 15.71 -0.98
N PHE A 399 5.64 16.31 0.21
CA PHE A 399 5.72 17.75 0.39
C PHE A 399 7.08 18.22 0.97
N GLY A 400 7.90 17.31 1.50
CA GLY A 400 9.18 17.61 2.16
C GLY A 400 10.25 18.15 1.23
N LYS A 401 10.21 17.85 -0.08
CA LYS A 401 11.15 18.42 -1.07
C LYS A 401 10.84 19.88 -1.44
N LYS A 402 9.67 20.43 -1.08
CA LYS A 402 9.33 21.84 -1.37
C LYS A 402 9.69 22.83 -0.26
N ARG A 403 9.94 22.38 0.98
CA ARG A 403 10.28 23.29 2.09
C ARG A 403 11.70 23.87 2.03
N SER A 404 12.67 23.23 1.35
CA SER A 404 14.02 23.79 1.25
C SER A 404 14.13 24.96 0.26
N ARG A 405 13.23 25.06 -0.73
CA ARG A 405 13.27 26.17 -1.72
C ARG A 405 12.59 27.45 -1.26
N PHE A 406 11.62 27.38 -0.34
CA PHE A 406 11.01 28.57 0.25
C PHE A 406 11.77 29.14 1.46
N ALA A 407 12.55 28.31 2.16
CA ALA A 407 13.42 28.78 3.24
C ALA A 407 14.59 29.64 2.73
N VAL A 408 15.08 29.40 1.51
CA VAL A 408 16.14 30.21 0.89
C VAL A 408 15.61 31.54 0.33
N ALA A 409 14.34 31.60 -0.09
CA ALA A 409 13.73 32.85 -0.55
C ALA A 409 13.42 33.83 0.61
N ALA A 410 13.12 33.32 1.81
CA ALA A 410 12.85 34.16 2.98
C ALA A 410 14.13 34.76 3.62
N ASP A 411 15.29 34.12 3.46
CA ASP A 411 16.55 34.62 4.04
C ASP A 411 17.23 35.70 3.17
N VAL A 412 16.97 35.71 1.86
CA VAL A 412 17.45 36.75 0.93
C VAL A 412 16.67 38.07 1.10
N GLN A 413 15.40 38.01 1.52
CA GLN A 413 14.59 39.21 1.73
C GLN A 413 14.83 39.85 3.12
N LYS A 414 15.31 39.08 4.11
CA LYS A 414 15.63 39.60 5.45
C LYS A 414 16.98 40.33 5.51
N ARG A 415 17.95 39.97 4.67
CA ARG A 415 19.28 40.62 4.58
C ARG A 415 19.32 41.95 3.81
N ARG A 416 18.22 42.41 3.22
CA ARG A 416 18.12 43.73 2.56
C ARG A 416 17.56 44.85 3.44
N SER A 417 17.19 44.59 4.69
CA SER A 417 16.55 45.59 5.57
C SER A 417 17.46 46.22 6.65
N THR A 418 18.73 45.81 6.74
CA THR A 418 19.68 46.32 7.74
C THR A 418 20.90 46.97 7.08
N TYR A 419 20.70 48.02 6.28
CA TYR A 419 21.74 49.02 6.00
C TYR A 419 21.09 50.36 5.62
N ILE A 420 20.57 51.07 6.62
CA ILE A 420 20.35 52.52 6.54
C ILE A 420 21.00 53.12 7.78
N ALA A 421 22.23 53.61 7.63
CA ALA A 421 22.88 54.49 8.60
C ALA A 421 22.82 55.94 8.05
N PRO A 422 22.51 56.96 8.87
CA PRO A 422 22.39 58.33 8.40
C PRO A 422 23.76 59.02 8.28
N LYS A 423 23.82 59.90 7.27
CA LYS A 423 24.97 60.73 6.85
C LYS A 423 25.52 61.64 7.95
N GLY A 424 26.85 61.67 8.08
CA GLY A 424 27.64 62.73 8.73
C GLY A 424 28.69 63.32 7.76
N ARG A 425 28.81 64.65 7.75
CA ARG A 425 29.48 65.51 6.74
C ARG A 425 31.00 65.71 6.96
N LYS A 426 31.68 66.16 5.87
CA LYS A 426 33.01 66.84 5.71
C LYS A 426 34.18 65.87 5.45
N LYS A 427 35.11 66.05 4.49
CA LYS A 427 35.58 67.16 3.63
C LYS A 427 36.33 66.55 2.40
N LYS A 428 36.25 67.17 1.21
CA LYS A 428 37.23 67.06 0.08
C LYS A 428 38.53 67.82 0.45
N PRO A 429 39.71 67.65 -0.20
CA PRO A 429 39.98 67.34 -1.62
C PRO A 429 41.12 66.26 -1.78
N THR A 430 41.70 65.85 -2.91
CA THR A 430 42.15 66.46 -4.17
C THR A 430 42.50 65.32 -5.17
N ARG A 431 42.54 65.67 -6.47
CA ARG A 431 42.88 64.82 -7.63
C ARG A 431 44.35 65.03 -8.03
N PRO A 432 44.99 64.08 -8.74
CA PRO A 432 45.58 64.38 -10.05
C PRO A 432 45.13 63.34 -11.11
N LYS A 433 44.62 63.70 -12.30
CA LYS A 433 45.32 64.01 -13.58
C LYS A 433 46.41 62.96 -13.89
N ASN A 434 46.10 61.98 -14.76
CA ASN A 434 46.33 61.95 -16.23
C ASN A 434 47.82 62.01 -16.59
N GLU A 435 48.31 60.93 -17.23
CA GLU A 435 49.40 60.81 -18.21
C GLU A 435 49.43 59.29 -18.53
N ASP A 436 48.93 58.83 -19.69
CA ASP A 436 49.58 58.80 -21.01
C ASP A 436 50.61 57.65 -21.15
N GLU A 437 50.51 56.99 -22.32
CA GLU A 437 51.50 56.17 -23.03
C GLU A 437 51.58 54.63 -22.82
N GLU A 438 51.40 53.97 -23.98
CA GLU A 438 51.72 52.61 -24.47
C GLU A 438 50.98 51.37 -23.95
#